data_AF-A0A838FRE5-F1
#
_entry.id   AF-A0A838FRE5-F1
#
_cell.length_a   1.000
_cell.length_b   1.000
_cell.length_c   1.000
_cell.angle_alpha   90.00
_cell.angle_beta   90.00
_cell.angle_gamma   90.00
#
_symmetry.space_group_name_H-M   'P 1'
#
loop_
_entity.id
_entity.type
_entity.pdbx_description
1 polymer ?
#
loop_
_entity_poly.entity_id
_entity_poly.type
_entity_poly.pdbx_seq_one_letter_code
_entity_poly.pdbx_strand_id
1 'polypeptide(L)'
;MSGSDDKQLIQQLSRTALYQDYEQAFSAATGMPLALRAVEHWQMALHGKEHENPFCALMSQANGSCAAYLEVQQKIGEGATDQRKLAGQSPTHYRAALTETPRRRARA
;
A
#
# COMPACT_ATOMS: atom_id res chain seq x y z
N MET A 1 17.27 8.19 -8.02
CA MET A 1 16.60 9.26 -7.25
C MET A 1 16.43 8.70 -5.85
N SER A 2 16.96 9.40 -4.84
CA SER A 2 17.10 8.87 -3.48
C SER A 2 15.74 8.93 -2.78
N GLY A 3 15.39 7.96 -1.92
CA GLY A 3 14.09 7.91 -1.24
C GLY A 3 13.74 9.13 -0.35
N SER A 4 14.68 10.07 -0.19
CA SER A 4 14.45 11.39 0.40
C SER A 4 13.76 12.39 -0.54
N ASP A 5 14.06 12.35 -1.84
CA ASP A 5 13.50 13.26 -2.85
C ASP A 5 11.99 12.97 -3.04
N ASP A 6 11.64 11.69 -3.06
CA ASP A 6 10.25 11.23 -3.19
C ASP A 6 9.37 11.71 -2.02
N LYS A 7 9.91 11.74 -0.80
CA LYS A 7 9.17 12.26 0.37
C LYS A 7 8.88 13.75 0.22
N GLN A 8 9.85 14.53 -0.23
CA GLN A 8 9.68 15.97 -0.42
C GLN A 8 8.66 16.24 -1.52
N LEU A 9 8.74 15.51 -2.64
CA LEU A 9 7.75 15.61 -3.71
C LEU A 9 6.34 15.27 -3.22
N ILE A 10 6.17 14.16 -2.50
CA ILE A 10 4.87 13.74 -1.95
C ILE A 10 4.33 14.79 -0.97
N GLN A 11 5.18 15.36 -0.11
CA GLN A 11 4.79 16.45 0.78
C GLN A 11 4.33 17.68 0.02
N GLN A 12 5.03 18.08 -1.06
CA GLN A 12 4.63 19.21 -1.87
C GLN A 12 3.29 18.94 -2.58
N LEU A 13 3.13 17.77 -3.20
CA LEU A 13 1.88 17.37 -3.86
C LEU A 13 0.70 17.34 -2.88
N SER A 14 0.91 16.82 -1.67
CA SER A 14 -0.14 16.73 -0.64
C SER A 14 -0.70 18.09 -0.19
N ARG A 15 0.06 19.17 -0.40
CA ARG A 15 -0.33 20.55 -0.05
C ARG A 15 -0.98 21.30 -1.19
N THR A 16 -1.03 20.71 -2.40
CA THR A 16 -1.68 21.35 -3.54
C THR A 16 -3.20 21.27 -3.40
N ALA A 17 -3.89 22.34 -3.80
CA ALA A 17 -5.35 22.39 -3.80
C ALA A 17 -5.95 21.24 -4.63
N LEU A 18 -5.37 20.96 -5.79
CA LEU A 18 -5.81 19.87 -6.67
C LEU A 18 -5.86 18.51 -5.95
N TYR A 19 -4.84 18.19 -5.17
CA TYR A 19 -4.81 16.93 -4.43
C TYR A 19 -5.83 16.91 -3.30
N GLN A 20 -5.98 18.01 -2.56
CA GLN A 20 -6.92 18.12 -1.46
C GLN A 20 -8.37 18.03 -1.95
N ASP A 21 -8.69 18.71 -3.05
CA ASP A 21 -10.01 18.65 -3.70
C ASP A 21 -10.32 17.23 -4.17
N TYR A 22 -9.34 16.55 -4.79
CA TYR A 22 -9.49 15.17 -5.21
C TYR A 22 -9.67 14.22 -4.03
N GLU A 23 -8.86 14.37 -2.99
CA GLU A 23 -8.95 13.59 -1.76
C GLU A 23 -10.35 13.72 -1.14
N GLN A 24 -10.87 14.94 -1.03
CA GLN A 24 -12.19 15.20 -0.47
C GLN A 24 -13.30 14.61 -1.36
N ALA A 25 -13.23 14.80 -2.68
CA ALA A 25 -14.23 14.27 -3.60
C ALA A 25 -14.25 12.73 -3.60
N PHE A 26 -13.07 12.09 -3.60
CA PHE A 26 -12.93 10.64 -3.50
C PHE A 26 -13.52 10.11 -2.19
N SER A 27 -13.15 10.75 -1.09
CA SER A 27 -13.60 10.43 0.27
C SER A 27 -15.12 10.53 0.38
N ALA A 28 -15.70 11.64 -0.05
CA ALA A 28 -17.14 11.86 -0.04
C ALA A 28 -17.90 10.86 -0.92
N ALA A 29 -17.35 10.48 -2.08
CA ALA A 29 -18.00 9.57 -3.01
C ALA A 29 -17.92 8.10 -2.56
N THR A 30 -16.86 7.69 -1.87
CA THR A 30 -16.57 6.27 -1.58
C THR A 30 -16.69 5.91 -0.10
N GLY A 31 -16.65 6.90 0.79
CA GLY A 31 -16.49 6.69 2.23
C GLY A 31 -15.12 6.12 2.61
N MET A 32 -14.14 6.11 1.70
CA MET A 32 -12.79 5.57 1.92
C MET A 32 -11.74 6.69 1.90
N PRO A 33 -10.74 6.66 2.80
CA PRO A 33 -9.69 7.67 2.83
C PRO A 33 -8.66 7.44 1.72
N LEU A 34 -8.04 8.52 1.24
CA LEU A 34 -6.99 8.49 0.23
C LEU A 34 -5.71 9.13 0.77
N ALA A 35 -4.54 8.56 0.48
CA ALA A 35 -3.26 9.14 0.86
C ALA A 35 -2.18 8.90 -0.21
N LEU A 36 -1.34 9.91 -0.44
CA LEU A 36 -0.11 9.77 -1.20
C LEU A 36 0.98 9.13 -0.33
N ARG A 37 1.74 8.18 -0.90
CA ARG A 37 2.87 7.54 -0.25
C ARG A 37 4.06 7.46 -1.18
N ALA A 38 5.27 7.64 -0.63
CA ALA A 38 6.49 7.33 -1.35
C ALA A 38 6.64 5.81 -1.51
N VAL A 39 7.19 5.36 -2.64
CA VAL A 39 7.29 3.94 -3.00
C VAL A 39 8.10 3.15 -1.97
N GLU A 40 9.14 3.77 -1.41
CA GLU A 40 10.05 3.11 -0.48
C GLU A 40 9.66 3.24 0.99
N HIS A 41 8.53 3.88 1.32
CA HIS A 41 8.13 4.13 2.71
C HIS A 41 6.79 3.51 3.07
N TRP A 42 6.83 2.62 4.06
CA TRP A 42 5.68 2.07 4.76
C TRP A 42 5.44 2.92 6.01
N GLN A 43 4.64 3.97 5.86
CA GLN A 43 4.15 4.80 6.98
C GLN A 43 2.65 4.56 7.17
N MET A 44 2.11 5.00 8.31
CA MET A 44 0.67 5.08 8.55
C MET A 44 0.04 6.15 7.65
N ALA A 45 -0.11 5.84 6.36
CA ALA A 45 -0.46 6.81 5.33
C ALA A 45 -1.85 7.45 5.54
N LEU A 46 -2.76 6.72 6.20
CA LEU A 46 -4.14 7.15 6.44
C LEU A 46 -4.35 7.76 7.83
N HIS A 47 -3.30 7.90 8.64
CA HIS A 47 -3.45 8.42 9.99
C HIS A 47 -3.91 9.88 10.00
N GLY A 48 -4.97 10.17 10.76
CA GLY A 48 -5.55 11.50 10.88
C GLY A 48 -6.42 11.93 9.69
N LYS A 49 -6.75 11.02 8.77
CA LYS A 49 -7.67 11.30 7.64
C LYS A 49 -9.14 11.17 8.09
N GLU A 50 -10.03 11.92 7.44
CA GLU A 50 -11.46 12.04 7.82
C GLU A 50 -12.20 10.71 7.88
N HIS A 51 -11.76 9.72 7.09
CA HIS A 51 -12.32 8.36 7.08
C HIS A 51 -11.30 7.30 7.52
N GLU A 52 -10.34 7.66 8.36
CA GLU A 52 -9.47 6.66 9.01
C GLU A 52 -10.33 5.66 9.80
N ASN A 53 -9.96 4.36 9.72
CA ASN A 53 -10.62 3.34 10.52
C ASN A 53 -10.35 3.61 12.03
N PRO A 54 -11.39 3.70 12.89
CA PRO A 54 -11.23 3.96 14.32
C PRO A 54 -10.30 2.97 15.04
N PHE A 55 -10.26 1.72 14.59
CA PHE A 55 -9.32 0.73 15.12
C PHE A 55 -7.87 1.11 14.81
N CYS A 56 -7.60 1.57 13.59
CA CYS A 56 -6.26 2.05 13.21
C CYS A 56 -5.88 3.31 14.00
N ALA A 57 -6.81 4.25 14.18
CA ALA A 57 -6.60 5.44 15.00
C ALA A 57 -6.28 5.08 16.46
N LEU A 58 -6.97 4.11 17.05
CA LEU A 58 -6.71 3.64 18.41
C LEU A 58 -5.36 2.91 18.52
N MET A 59 -5.06 2.02 17.56
CA MET A 59 -3.82 1.25 17.56
C MET A 59 -2.57 2.11 17.34
N SER A 60 -2.69 3.19 16.55
CA SER A 60 -1.61 4.15 16.33
C SER A 60 -1.20 4.89 17.61
N GLN A 61 -2.16 5.12 18.52
CA GLN A 61 -1.95 5.84 19.78
C GLN A 61 -1.53 4.91 20.92
N ALA A 62 -2.08 3.69 20.95
CA ALA A 62 -2.00 2.83 22.13
C ALA A 62 -0.78 1.91 22.15
N ASN A 63 -0.20 1.55 21.00
CA ASN A 63 0.72 0.41 21.00
C ASN A 63 1.74 0.42 19.85
N GLY A 64 3.02 0.25 20.20
CA GLY A 64 4.12 0.05 19.25
C GLY A 64 3.97 -1.19 18.37
N SER A 65 2.95 -2.03 18.61
CA SER A 65 2.58 -3.14 17.73
C SER A 65 2.19 -2.70 16.31
N CYS A 66 1.62 -1.49 16.14
CA CYS A 66 1.38 -0.96 14.79
C CYS A 66 2.71 -0.62 14.09
N ALA A 67 3.67 -0.05 14.83
CA ALA A 67 5.03 0.18 14.33
C ALA A 67 5.75 -1.13 13.98
N ALA A 68 5.62 -2.18 14.81
CA ALA A 68 6.19 -3.50 14.54
C ALA A 68 5.56 -4.16 13.30
N TYR A 69 4.24 -4.03 13.11
CA TYR A 69 3.57 -4.51 11.91
C TYR A 69 4.04 -3.77 10.65
N LEU A 70 4.19 -2.44 10.72
CA LEU A 70 4.71 -1.62 9.63
C LEU A 70 6.17 -1.96 9.31
N GLU A 71 6.98 -2.25 10.32
CA GLU A 71 8.37 -2.70 10.15
C GLU A 71 8.43 -4.05 9.41
N VAL A 72 7.54 -4.99 9.76
CA VAL A 72 7.42 -6.27 9.06
C VAL A 72 6.95 -6.06 7.62
N GLN A 73 5.95 -5.20 7.39
CA GLN A 73 5.51 -4.83 6.04
C GLN A 73 6.62 -4.19 5.22
N GLN A 74 7.45 -3.34 5.83
CA GLN A 74 8.60 -2.73 5.19
C GLN A 74 9.62 -3.79 4.75
N LYS A 75 9.99 -4.69 5.65
CA LYS A 75 10.91 -5.81 5.36
C LYS A 75 10.38 -6.71 4.22
N ILE A 76 9.08 -6.98 4.20
CA ILE A 76 8.43 -7.75 3.12
C ILE A 76 8.50 -6.97 1.79
N GLY A 77 8.25 -5.66 1.82
CA GLY A 77 8.32 -4.79 0.64
C GLY A 77 9.73 -4.70 0.04
N GLU A 78 10.76 -4.56 0.89
CA GLU A 78 12.17 -4.55 0.50
C GLU A 78 12.62 -5.91 -0.09
N GLY A 79 12.14 -7.03 0.46
CA GLY A 79 12.37 -8.35 -0.11
C GLY A 79 11.66 -8.57 -1.46
N ALA A 80 10.49 -7.94 -1.66
CA ALA A 80 9.76 -8.00 -2.93
C ALA A 80 10.44 -7.19 -4.05
N THR A 81 11.14 -6.09 -3.72
CA THR A 81 11.96 -5.34 -4.68
C THR A 81 13.22 -6.09 -5.09
N ASP A 82 13.78 -6.95 -4.23
CA ASP A 82 14.91 -7.81 -4.59
C ASP A 82 14.51 -8.88 -5.63
N GLN A 83 13.32 -9.49 -5.46
CA GLN A 83 12.72 -10.37 -6.48
C GLN A 83 12.41 -9.63 -7.79
N ARG A 84 12.09 -8.33 -7.73
CA ARG A 84 11.85 -7.51 -8.92
C ARG A 84 13.14 -7.14 -9.66
N LYS A 85 14.28 -7.03 -8.96
CA LYS A 85 15.61 -6.88 -9.59
C LYS A 85 16.08 -8.18 -10.25
N LEU A 86 15.75 -9.34 -9.67
CA LEU A 86 15.94 -10.64 -10.33
C LEU A 86 14.97 -10.84 -11.51
N ALA A 87 13.77 -10.24 -11.46
CA ALA A 87 12.78 -10.23 -12.53
C ALA A 87 12.97 -9.08 -13.54
N GLY A 88 14.21 -8.63 -13.76
CA GLY A 88 14.60 -7.80 -14.91
C GLY A 88 14.45 -8.48 -16.28
N GLN A 89 13.77 -9.64 -16.37
CA GLN A 89 13.28 -10.23 -17.61
C GLN A 89 11.75 -10.16 -17.63
N SER A 90 11.24 -9.24 -18.46
CA SER A 90 9.90 -9.12 -19.04
C SER A 90 8.67 -9.61 -18.24
N PRO A 91 7.69 -8.74 -17.94
CA PRO A 91 6.42 -9.15 -17.37
C PRO A 91 5.41 -9.52 -18.47
N THR A 92 5.27 -10.81 -18.80
CA THR A 92 4.16 -11.32 -19.65
C THR A 92 3.37 -12.48 -19.04
N HIS A 93 3.30 -12.59 -17.70
CA HIS A 93 2.57 -13.71 -17.06
C HIS A 93 1.56 -13.31 -15.97
N TYR A 94 0.80 -12.22 -16.16
CA TYR A 94 -0.39 -11.96 -15.32
C TYR A 94 -1.64 -12.74 -15.76
N ARG A 95 -1.53 -13.78 -16.60
CA ARG A 95 -2.71 -14.53 -17.06
C ARG A 95 -2.52 -16.04 -17.02
N ALA A 96 -2.49 -16.63 -15.82
CA ALA A 96 -2.67 -18.09 -15.67
C ALA A 96 -3.04 -18.59 -14.26
N ALA A 97 -3.57 -17.76 -13.34
CA ALA A 97 -3.79 -18.18 -11.95
C ALA A 97 -5.27 -18.47 -11.58
N LEU A 98 -6.11 -18.94 -12.51
CA LEU A 98 -7.51 -19.29 -12.18
C LEU A 98 -8.07 -20.58 -12.80
N THR A 99 -7.25 -21.46 -13.39
CA THR A 99 -7.78 -22.74 -13.86
C THR A 99 -6.81 -23.86 -13.57
N GLU A 100 -6.88 -24.47 -12.39
CA GLU A 100 -6.78 -25.93 -12.23
C GLU A 100 -7.47 -26.35 -10.92
N THR A 101 -8.73 -26.78 -11.04
CA THR A 101 -9.46 -27.52 -10.00
C THR A 101 -9.10 -29.00 -10.15
N PRO A 102 -8.65 -29.71 -9.11
CA PRO A 102 -8.25 -31.11 -9.25
C PRO A 102 -9.49 -32.01 -9.39
N ARG A 103 -9.74 -32.56 -10.58
CA ARG A 103 -10.67 -33.69 -10.75
C ARG A 103 -10.07 -34.93 -10.08
N ARG A 104 -10.61 -35.32 -8.92
CA ARG A 104 -10.50 -36.68 -8.38
C ARG A 104 -10.97 -37.67 -9.45
N ARG A 105 -10.06 -38.50 -9.99
CA ARG A 105 -10.45 -39.73 -10.70
C ARG A 105 -10.91 -40.75 -9.66
N ALA A 106 -12.21 -41.02 -9.65
CA ALA A 106 -12.77 -42.20 -8.98
C ALA A 106 -12.36 -43.46 -9.76
N ARG A 107 -11.94 -44.48 -9.02
CA ARG A 107 -11.65 -45.84 -9.49
C ARG A 107 -12.88 -46.48 -10.14
N ALA A 108 -12.65 -47.29 -11.15
CA ALA A 108 -13.46 -48.46 -11.49
C ALA A 108 -12.58 -49.69 -11.29
#